data_AF-O31841-F1
#
_entry.id   AF-O31841-F1
#
_cell.length_a   1.000
_cell.length_b   1.000
_cell.length_c   1.000
_cell.angle_alpha   90.00
_cell.angle_beta   90.00
_cell.angle_gamma   90.00
#
_symmetry.space_group_name_H-M   'P 1'
#
loop_
_entity.id
_entity.type
_entity.pdbx_description
1 polymer ?
#
loop_
_entity_poly.entity_id
_entity_poly.type
_entity_poly.pdbx_seq_one_letter_code
_entity_poly.pdbx_strand_id
1 'polypeptide(L)'
;MTDYSQFPRENILCVDMKSFYASVSAVAMGLNPLTCYLAVVGNTDRQGSVVLAASPALKKDFGIKTGSRLFEIPEDPRIYIVNPQMKLFIRVSTEITKLFYRFVPEKCVHTYSID
;
A
#
# COMPACT_ATOMS: atom_id res chain seq x y z
N MET A 1 6.71 27.39 32.56
CA MET A 1 6.64 27.25 31.08
C MET A 1 7.82 26.39 30.68
N THR A 2 7.62 25.29 29.96
CA THR A 2 8.72 24.38 29.59
C THR A 2 9.57 25.01 28.50
N ASP A 3 10.89 25.07 28.70
CA ASP A 3 11.84 25.57 27.71
C ASP A 3 12.17 24.47 26.70
N TYR A 4 11.51 24.52 25.54
CA TYR A 4 11.71 23.56 24.46
C TYR A 4 13.09 23.66 23.77
N SER A 5 13.87 24.73 24.02
CA SER A 5 15.21 24.86 23.43
C SER A 5 16.21 23.83 23.96
N GLN A 6 15.91 23.22 25.11
CA GLN A 6 16.72 22.20 25.77
C GLN A 6 16.46 20.79 25.24
N PHE A 7 15.44 20.60 24.39
CA PHE A 7 15.09 19.30 23.81
C PHE A 7 15.79 19.08 22.46
N PRO A 8 16.04 17.81 22.07
CA PRO A 8 16.60 17.50 20.76
C PRO A 8 15.73 18.08 19.63
N ARG A 9 16.38 18.74 18.66
CA ARG A 9 15.72 19.21 17.44
C ARG A 9 16.06 18.25 16.31
N GLU A 10 15.12 17.39 15.98
CA GLU A 10 15.26 16.39 14.92
C GLU A 10 14.26 16.67 13.80
N ASN A 11 14.71 16.47 12.55
CA ASN A 11 13.82 16.50 11.39
C ASN A 11 13.24 15.10 11.17
N ILE A 12 11.92 14.97 11.30
CA ILE A 12 11.22 13.68 11.14
C ILE A 12 10.52 13.67 9.79
N LEU A 13 10.73 12.60 9.02
CA LEU A 13 10.01 12.34 7.78
C LEU A 13 9.12 11.11 7.96
N CYS A 14 7.82 11.28 7.76
CA CYS A 14 6.88 10.17 7.67
C CYS A 14 6.69 9.80 6.20
N VAL A 15 7.02 8.56 5.83
CA VAL A 15 6.91 8.06 4.46
C VAL A 15 5.84 6.96 4.42
N ASP A 16 5.00 7.00 3.41
CA ASP A 16 3.91 6.04 3.19
C ASP A 16 3.84 5.68 1.69
N MET A 17 3.64 4.39 1.38
CA MET A 17 3.49 3.95 0.01
C MET A 17 2.03 3.93 -0.43
N LYS A 18 1.73 4.80 -1.41
CA LYS A 18 0.41 4.92 -2.00
C LYS A 18 -0.15 3.57 -2.49
N SER A 19 -1.25 3.15 -1.86
CA SER A 19 -1.98 1.92 -2.20
C SER A 19 -1.09 0.66 -2.20
N PHE A 20 -0.20 0.51 -1.21
CA PHE A 20 0.91 -0.45 -1.20
C PHE A 20 0.59 -1.83 -1.81
N TYR A 21 -0.36 -2.60 -1.26
CA TYR A 21 -0.65 -3.95 -1.80
C TYR A 21 -1.11 -3.94 -3.25
N ALA A 22 -1.93 -2.97 -3.65
CA ALA A 22 -2.39 -2.85 -5.04
C ALA A 22 -1.23 -2.44 -5.96
N SER A 23 -0.37 -1.52 -5.51
CA SER A 23 0.81 -1.07 -6.26
C SER A 23 1.81 -2.21 -6.46
N VAL A 24 2.08 -3.01 -5.42
CA VAL A 24 2.97 -4.17 -5.50
C VAL A 24 2.39 -5.24 -6.44
N SER A 25 1.09 -5.53 -6.31
CA SER A 25 0.43 -6.52 -7.18
C SER A 25 0.41 -6.08 -8.64
N ALA A 26 0.14 -4.79 -8.90
CA ALA A 26 0.16 -4.22 -10.25
C ALA A 26 1.55 -4.35 -10.90
N VAL A 27 2.61 -3.96 -10.18
CA VAL A 27 3.98 -4.07 -10.69
C VAL A 27 4.37 -5.53 -10.93
N ALA A 28 3.97 -6.46 -10.05
CA ALA A 28 4.22 -7.89 -10.23
C ALA A 28 3.51 -8.48 -11.46
N MET A 29 2.40 -7.87 -11.89
CA MET A 29 1.66 -8.21 -13.11
C MET A 29 2.13 -7.44 -14.35
N GLY A 30 3.18 -6.62 -14.24
CA GLY A 30 3.66 -5.78 -15.34
C GLY A 30 2.73 -4.59 -15.68
N LEU A 31 1.84 -4.21 -14.76
CA LEU A 31 0.92 -3.10 -14.92
C LEU A 31 1.51 -1.81 -14.32
N ASN A 32 1.05 -0.65 -14.82
CA ASN A 32 1.38 0.63 -14.20
C ASN A 32 0.48 0.86 -12.96
N PRO A 33 1.06 0.94 -11.75
CA PRO A 33 0.31 1.00 -10.49
C PRO A 33 -0.53 2.28 -10.34
N LEU A 34 -0.23 3.34 -11.08
CA LEU A 34 -0.97 4.61 -11.01
C LEU A 34 -2.20 4.65 -11.93
N THR A 35 -2.20 3.87 -13.02
CA THR A 35 -3.22 3.95 -14.06
C THR A 35 -4.03 2.66 -14.23
N CYS A 36 -3.55 1.51 -13.75
CA CYS A 36 -4.33 0.28 -13.80
C CYS A 36 -5.50 0.32 -12.82
N TYR A 37 -6.56 -0.43 -13.12
CA TYR A 37 -7.67 -0.65 -12.21
C TYR A 37 -7.49 -1.99 -11.50
N LEU A 38 -6.92 -2.01 -10.30
CA LEU A 38 -6.64 -3.23 -9.54
C LEU A 38 -7.18 -3.16 -8.11
N ALA A 39 -7.81 -4.24 -7.65
CA ALA A 39 -8.23 -4.47 -6.27
C ALA A 39 -7.57 -5.75 -5.72
N VAL A 40 -7.00 -5.63 -4.52
CA VAL A 40 -6.55 -6.78 -3.71
C VAL A 40 -7.67 -7.11 -2.73
N VAL A 41 -8.23 -8.31 -2.84
CA VAL A 41 -9.38 -8.78 -2.05
C VAL A 41 -8.95 -9.97 -1.20
N GLY A 42 -9.32 -9.98 0.08
CA GLY A 42 -8.81 -10.98 1.04
C GLY A 42 -9.07 -12.44 0.65
N ASN A 43 -10.12 -12.69 -0.12
CA ASN A 43 -10.46 -13.97 -0.74
C ASN A 43 -11.41 -13.70 -1.91
N THR A 44 -10.97 -13.95 -3.14
CA THR A 44 -11.75 -13.72 -4.37
C THR A 44 -12.96 -14.65 -4.54
N ASP A 45 -12.99 -15.78 -3.83
CA ASP A 45 -14.05 -16.78 -3.93
C ASP A 45 -15.23 -16.47 -3.00
N ARG A 46 -15.12 -15.41 -2.19
CA ARG A 46 -16.13 -15.00 -1.21
C ARG A 46 -16.67 -13.61 -1.54
N GLN A 47 -17.93 -13.51 -1.98
CA GLN A 47 -18.56 -12.23 -2.34
C GLN A 47 -18.53 -11.19 -1.20
N GLY A 48 -18.66 -11.62 0.06
CA GLY A 48 -18.55 -10.73 1.23
C GLY A 48 -17.12 -10.34 1.62
N SER A 49 -16.11 -10.78 0.86
CA SER A 49 -14.71 -10.52 1.17
C SER A 49 -14.38 -9.05 1.03
N VAL A 50 -13.43 -8.60 1.85
CA VAL A 50 -13.06 -7.19 1.95
C VAL A 50 -11.94 -6.86 0.95
N VAL A 51 -12.05 -5.69 0.34
CA VAL A 51 -10.98 -5.04 -0.42
C VAL A 51 -9.93 -4.55 0.57
N LEU A 52 -8.77 -5.21 0.56
CA LEU A 52 -7.61 -4.86 1.38
C LEU A 52 -6.89 -3.62 0.83
N ALA A 53 -6.82 -3.50 -0.50
CA ALA A 53 -6.27 -2.32 -1.16
C ALA A 53 -6.86 -2.16 -2.56
N ALA A 54 -6.94 -0.92 -3.03
CA ALA A 54 -7.32 -0.57 -4.38
C ALA A 54 -6.30 0.39 -5.00
N SER A 55 -6.00 0.20 -6.28
CA SER A 55 -5.16 1.11 -7.06
C SER A 55 -5.73 2.54 -7.08
N PRO A 56 -4.90 3.58 -7.25
CA PRO A 56 -5.36 4.96 -7.32
C PRO A 56 -6.43 5.22 -8.39
N ALA A 57 -6.28 4.64 -9.59
CA ALA A 57 -7.26 4.81 -10.66
C ALA A 57 -8.59 4.12 -10.33
N LEU A 58 -8.57 2.93 -9.74
CA LEU A 58 -9.80 2.25 -9.31
C LEU A 58 -10.56 3.05 -8.25
N LYS A 59 -9.84 3.64 -7.29
CA LYS A 59 -10.43 4.53 -6.27
C LYS A 59 -11.09 5.75 -6.90
N LYS A 60 -10.38 6.39 -7.84
CA LYS A 60 -10.81 7.65 -8.46
C LYS A 60 -11.99 7.46 -9.41
N ASP A 61 -11.92 6.46 -10.29
CA ASP A 61 -12.84 6.36 -11.42
C ASP A 61 -14.04 5.45 -11.13
N PHE A 62 -13.91 4.50 -10.18
CA PHE A 62 -14.98 3.57 -9.80
C PHE A 62 -15.45 3.70 -8.34
N GLY A 63 -14.83 4.58 -7.55
CA GLY A 63 -15.26 4.84 -6.16
C GLY A 63 -14.97 3.71 -5.16
N ILE A 64 -14.22 2.67 -5.56
CA ILE A 64 -13.86 1.56 -4.66
C ILE A 64 -12.83 2.03 -3.65
N LYS A 65 -13.03 1.73 -2.37
CA LYS A 65 -12.12 2.10 -1.29
C LYS A 65 -11.64 0.86 -0.52
N THR A 66 -10.55 1.02 0.22
CA THR A 66 -10.17 0.02 1.23
C THR A 66 -11.34 -0.15 2.20
N GLY A 67 -11.74 -1.39 2.45
CA GLY A 67 -12.92 -1.73 3.26
C GLY A 67 -14.20 -1.99 2.46
N SER A 68 -14.26 -1.66 1.16
CA SER A 68 -15.33 -2.10 0.28
C SER A 68 -15.41 -3.63 0.21
N ARG A 69 -16.53 -4.17 -0.22
CA ARG A 69 -16.76 -5.60 -0.44
C ARG A 69 -16.54 -5.98 -1.89
N LEU A 70 -16.18 -7.24 -2.13
CA LEU A 70 -16.00 -7.77 -3.48
C LEU A 70 -17.24 -7.54 -4.35
N PHE A 71 -18.45 -7.75 -3.80
CA PHE A 71 -19.70 -7.48 -4.52
C PHE A 71 -19.94 -5.99 -4.84
N GLU A 72 -19.23 -5.05 -4.21
CA GLU A 72 -19.33 -3.61 -4.53
C GLU A 72 -18.41 -3.23 -5.70
N ILE A 73 -17.49 -4.12 -6.13
CA ILE A 73 -16.65 -3.89 -7.29
C ILE A 73 -17.51 -4.10 -8.55
N PRO A 74 -17.60 -3.10 -9.46
CA PRO A 74 -18.38 -3.25 -10.68
C PRO A 74 -17.76 -4.30 -11.61
N GLU A 75 -18.61 -5.01 -12.33
CA GLU A 75 -18.19 -5.92 -13.39
C GLU A 75 -17.71 -5.11 -14.61
N ASP A 76 -16.42 -4.74 -14.60
CA ASP A 76 -15.75 -4.05 -15.70
C ASP A 76 -14.51 -4.84 -16.13
N PRO A 77 -14.33 -5.15 -17.43
CA PRO A 77 -13.23 -5.96 -17.93
C PRO A 77 -11.85 -5.33 -17.72
N ARG A 78 -11.79 -4.02 -17.40
CA ARG A 78 -10.54 -3.32 -17.10
C ARG A 78 -10.07 -3.56 -15.66
N ILE A 79 -10.92 -4.08 -14.78
CA ILE A 79 -10.63 -4.26 -13.36
C ILE A 79 -9.99 -5.62 -13.11
N TYR A 80 -8.79 -5.60 -12.54
CA TYR A 80 -8.09 -6.77 -12.05
C TYR A 80 -8.43 -7.01 -10.57
N ILE A 81 -8.96 -8.18 -10.25
CA ILE A 81 -9.25 -8.60 -8.87
C ILE A 81 -8.29 -9.72 -8.51
N VAL A 82 -7.50 -9.54 -7.44
CA VAL A 82 -6.46 -10.49 -7.05
C VAL A 82 -6.52 -10.82 -5.55
N ASN A 83 -6.09 -12.04 -5.20
CA ASN A 83 -5.85 -12.42 -3.80
C ASN A 83 -4.56 -11.77 -3.27
N PRO A 84 -4.43 -11.54 -1.95
CA PRO A 84 -3.23 -10.99 -1.35
C PRO A 84 -2.03 -11.94 -1.50
N GLN A 85 -0.90 -11.40 -1.91
CA GLN A 85 0.38 -12.11 -1.97
C GLN A 85 1.25 -11.72 -0.77
N MET A 86 0.87 -12.14 0.44
CA MET A 86 1.50 -11.66 1.69
C MET A 86 3.03 -11.83 1.72
N LYS A 87 3.54 -12.95 1.21
CA LYS A 87 4.99 -13.19 1.11
C LYS A 87 5.68 -12.17 0.21
N LEU A 88 5.04 -11.78 -0.89
CA LEU A 88 5.56 -10.75 -1.79
C LEU A 88 5.53 -9.37 -1.11
N PHE A 89 4.44 -9.02 -0.42
CA PHE A 89 4.31 -7.74 0.26
C PHE A 89 5.39 -7.55 1.35
N ILE A 90 5.64 -8.56 2.19
CA ILE A 90 6.70 -8.52 3.20
C ILE A 90 8.08 -8.38 2.56
N ARG A 91 8.34 -9.10 1.46
CA ARG A 91 9.61 -8.99 0.74
C ARG A 91 9.83 -7.57 0.22
N VAL A 92 8.84 -6.98 -0.44
CA VAL A 92 8.96 -5.62 -0.99
C VAL A 92 9.13 -4.59 0.13
N SER A 93 8.37 -4.70 1.22
CA SER A 93 8.54 -3.86 2.42
C SER A 93 9.98 -3.88 2.94
N THR A 94 10.54 -5.09 3.07
CA THR A 94 11.92 -5.27 3.54
C THR A 94 12.95 -4.63 2.60
N GLU A 95 12.76 -4.73 1.29
CA GLU A 95 13.65 -4.09 0.32
C GLU A 95 13.54 -2.55 0.33
N ILE A 96 12.35 -2.01 0.59
CA ILE A 96 12.15 -0.55 0.77
C ILE A 96 12.86 -0.08 2.05
N THR A 97 12.74 -0.82 3.16
CA THR A 97 13.49 -0.50 4.39
C THR A 97 15.00 -0.53 4.16
N LYS A 98 15.52 -1.56 3.46
CA LYS A 98 16.95 -1.62 3.08
C LYS A 98 17.37 -0.47 2.18
N LEU A 99 16.48 0.03 1.33
CA LEU A 99 16.75 1.23 0.52
C LEU A 99 16.92 2.46 1.41
N PHE A 100 16.09 2.64 2.44
CA PHE A 100 16.24 3.76 3.39
C PHE A 100 17.59 3.73 4.13
N TYR A 101 18.11 2.54 4.47
CA TYR A 101 19.43 2.40 5.10
C TYR A 101 20.60 2.93 4.23
N ARG A 102 20.38 3.19 2.94
CA ARG A 102 21.37 3.84 2.07
C ARG A 102 21.45 5.35 2.25
N PHE A 103 20.42 5.96 2.85
CA PHE A 103 20.30 7.41 3.02
C PHE A 103 20.46 7.85 4.47
N VAL A 104 20.08 6.99 5.42
CA VAL A 104 20.17 7.27 6.87
C VAL A 104 20.64 6.02 7.64
N PRO A 105 21.29 6.18 8.81
CA PRO A 105 21.62 5.05 9.67
C PRO A 105 20.37 4.27 10.10
N GLU A 106 20.51 2.96 10.32
CA GLU A 106 19.38 2.08 10.73
C GLU A 106 18.62 2.59 11.96
N LYS A 107 19.34 3.11 12.96
CA LYS A 107 18.75 3.70 14.17
C LYS A 107 17.82 4.90 13.92
N CYS A 108 17.88 5.50 12.72
CA CYS A 108 17.06 6.62 12.30
C CYS A 108 15.82 6.19 11.49
N VAL A 109 15.67 4.90 11.18
CA VAL A 109 14.51 4.35 10.48
C VAL A 109 13.63 3.61 11.47
N HIS A 110 12.42 4.11 11.68
CA HIS A 110 11.41 3.44 12.48
C HIS A 110 10.32 2.86 11.57
N THR A 111 10.33 1.54 11.37
CA THR A 111 9.27 0.84 10.63
C THR A 111 8.01 0.79 11.48
N TYR A 112 7.03 1.61 11.14
CA TYR A 112 5.73 1.67 11.82
C TYR A 112 4.75 0.62 11.27
N SER A 113 4.72 0.44 9.94
CA SER A 113 3.81 -0.43 9.19
C SER A 113 4.54 -1.21 8.09
N ILE A 114 3.80 -2.04 7.36
CA ILE A 114 4.35 -2.79 6.22
C ILE A 114 4.64 -1.88 5.03
N ASP A 115 3.91 -0.78 4.90
CA ASP A 115 4.23 0.35 4.05
C ASP A 115 4.87 1.52 4.80
#